data_AF-A0A2U1JAK5-F1
#
_entry.id   AF-A0A2U1JAK5-F1
#
_cell.length_a   1.000
_cell.length_b   1.000
_cell.length_c   1.000
_cell.angle_alpha   90.00
_cell.angle_beta   90.00
_cell.angle_gamma   90.00
#
_symmetry.space_group_name_H-M   'P 1'
#
loop_
_entity.id
_entity.type
_entity.pdbx_description
1 polymer ?
#
loop_
_entity_poly.entity_id
_entity_poly.type
_entity_poly.pdbx_seq_one_letter_code
_entity_poly.pdbx_strand_id
1 'polypeptide(L)' 'MSVQNVYPIIKINPFRGEEVNADFEKWAKISSRDLLASGIITEQQRCRIILTYMEGRAALAKEAYYA' A
#
# COMPACT_ATOMS: atom_id res chain seq x y z
N MET A 1 -28.59 3.78 7.74
CA MET A 1 -27.92 2.56 7.22
C MET A 1 -26.44 2.85 7.13
N SER A 2 -25.63 2.28 8.03
CA SER A 2 -24.17 2.39 7.94
C SER A 2 -23.69 1.45 6.85
N VAL A 3 -23.09 1.99 5.79
CA VAL A 3 -22.42 1.19 4.76
C VAL A 3 -21.22 0.53 5.43
N GLN A 4 -21.36 -0.73 5.84
CA GLN A 4 -20.22 -1.56 6.22
C GLN A 4 -19.45 -1.83 4.92
N ASN A 5 -18.38 -1.05 4.69
CA ASN A 5 -17.37 -1.41 3.70
C ASN A 5 -16.67 -2.66 4.21
N VAL A 6 -17.24 -3.83 3.91
CA VAL A 6 -16.56 -5.11 4.04
C VAL A 6 -15.54 -5.14 2.92
N TYR A 7 -14.37 -4.55 3.16
CA TYR A 7 -13.23 -4.79 2.31
C TYR A 7 -12.89 -6.28 2.47
N PRO A 8 -12.83 -7.08 1.39
CA PRO A 8 -12.19 -8.39 1.48
C PRO A 8 -10.82 -8.18 2.13
N ILE A 9 -10.42 -9.07 3.04
CA ILE A 9 -9.15 -8.94 3.75
C ILE A 9 -8.02 -9.15 2.74
N ILE A 10 -7.60 -8.09 2.07
CA ILE A 10 -6.48 -8.10 1.13
C ILE A 10 -5.22 -8.06 1.98
N LYS A 11 -4.48 -9.16 2.00
CA LYS A 11 -3.17 -9.21 2.65
C LYS A 11 -2.13 -8.66 1.68
N ILE A 12 -1.76 -7.40 1.87
CA ILE A 12 -0.58 -6.80 1.24
C ILE A 12 0.61 -7.06 2.16
N ASN A 13 1.70 -7.57 1.61
CA ASN A 13 2.96 -7.69 2.36
C ASN A 13 3.56 -6.29 2.56
N PRO A 14 3.90 -5.89 3.79
CA PRO A 14 4.52 -4.60 4.04
C PRO A 14 5.83 -4.40 3.28
N PHE A 15 6.11 -3.16 2.90
CA PHE A 15 7.39 -2.79 2.28
C PHE A 15 8.26 -2.02 3.27
N ARG A 16 9.42 -2.60 3.61
CA ARG A 16 10.36 -2.02 4.57
C ARG A 16 11.48 -1.22 3.91
N GLY A 17 11.87 -1.58 2.69
CA GLY A 17 12.97 -0.93 1.98
C GLY A 17 14.33 -1.21 2.62
N GLU A 18 14.47 -2.36 3.28
CA GLU A 18 15.67 -2.77 4.01
C GLU A 18 16.40 -3.92 3.29
N GLU A 19 15.71 -4.60 2.38
CA GLU A 19 16.23 -5.71 1.60
C GLU A 19 17.15 -5.23 0.46
N VAL A 20 18.22 -5.98 0.18
CA VAL A 20 19.20 -5.64 -0.88
C VAL A 20 18.56 -5.50 -2.26
N ASN A 21 17.50 -6.27 -2.52
CA ASN A 21 16.73 -6.26 -3.78
C ASN A 21 15.34 -5.62 -3.61
N ALA A 22 15.17 -4.74 -2.62
CA ALA A 22 13.91 -4.05 -2.40
C ALA A 22 13.58 -3.14 -3.60
N ASP A 23 12.55 -3.50 -4.36
CA ASP A 23 12.07 -2.74 -5.51
C ASP A 23 10.68 -2.17 -5.19
N PHE A 24 10.68 -0.88 -4.83
CA PHE A 24 9.46 -0.16 -4.46
C PHE A 24 8.47 -0.09 -5.63
N GLU A 25 8.95 0.16 -6.85
CA GLU A 25 8.09 0.34 -8.02
C GLU A 25 7.36 -0.96 -8.33
N LYS A 26 8.09 -2.08 -8.36
CA LYS A 26 7.50 -3.40 -8.59
C LYS A 26 6.51 -3.78 -7.51
N TRP A 27 6.86 -3.58 -6.24
CA TRP A 27 5.96 -3.87 -5.11
C TRP A 27 4.68 -3.02 -5.16
N ALA A 28 4.80 -1.71 -5.42
CA ALA A 28 3.66 -0.80 -5.51
C ALA A 28 2.73 -1.16 -6.68
N LYS A 29 3.29 -1.53 -7.85
CA LYS A 29 2.50 -1.98 -9.01
C LYS A 29 1.71 -3.25 -8.72
N ILE A 30 2.34 -4.26 -8.10
CA ILE A 30 1.66 -5.50 -7.72
C ILE A 30 0.55 -5.20 -6.70
N SER A 31 0.87 -4.45 -5.64
CA SER A 31 -0.09 -4.08 -4.60
C SER A 31 -1.28 -3.30 -5.17
N SER A 32 -1.04 -2.34 -6.07
CA SER A 32 -2.11 -1.58 -6.74
C SER A 32 -3.00 -2.47 -7.59
N ARG A 33 -2.43 -3.44 -8.32
CA ARG A 33 -3.19 -4.42 -9.10
C ARG A 33 -4.06 -5.31 -8.21
N ASP A 34 -3.53 -5.78 -7.09
CA ASP A 34 -4.25 -6.66 -6.16
C ASP A 34 -5.40 -5.91 -5.48
N LEU A 35 -5.18 -4.64 -5.12
CA LEU A 35 -6.23 -3.75 -4.61
C LEU A 35 -7.33 -3.48 -5.64
N LEU A 36 -6.95 -3.27 -6.91
CA LEU A 36 -7.91 -3.09 -8.00
C LEU A 36 -8.75 -4.36 -8.21
N ALA A 37 -8.13 -5.54 -8.24
CA ALA A 37 -8.81 -6.82 -8.37
C ALA A 37 -9.80 -7.10 -7.22
N SER A 38 -9.54 -6.48 -6.07
CA SER A 38 -10.38 -6.62 -4.87
C SER A 38 -11.47 -5.55 -4.76
N GLY A 39 -11.65 -4.73 -5.78
CA GLY A 39 -12.74 -3.75 -5.87
C GLY A 39 -12.38 -2.32 -5.45
N ILE A 40 -11.10 -2.01 -5.18
CA ILE A 40 -10.67 -0.64 -4.89
C ILE A 40 -10.30 0.06 -6.21
N ILE A 41 -11.33 0.59 -6.88
CA ILE A 41 -11.25 1.09 -8.27
C ILE A 41 -10.56 2.46 -8.34
N THR A 42 -10.69 3.30 -7.32
CA THR A 42 -10.10 4.64 -7.34
C THR A 42 -8.61 4.58 -7.00
N GLU A 43 -7.78 5.14 -7.87
CA GLU A 43 -6.32 5.20 -7.68
C GLU A 43 -5.94 5.89 -6.37
N GLN A 44 -6.59 7.02 -6.05
CA GLN A 44 -6.35 7.74 -4.79
C GLN A 44 -6.55 6.85 -3.55
N GLN A 45 -7.59 6.00 -3.55
CA GLN A 45 -7.83 5.07 -2.44
C GLN A 45 -6.73 4.00 -2.37
N ARG A 46 -6.32 3.44 -3.51
CA ARG A 46 -5.22 2.47 -3.57
C ARG A 46 -3.91 3.06 -3.07
N CYS A 47 -3.55 4.27 -3.51
CA CYS A 47 -2.34 4.95 -3.06
C CYS A 47 -2.34 5.17 -1.54
N ARG A 48 -3.46 5.63 -0.97
CA ARG A 48 -3.59 5.80 0.48
C ARG A 48 -3.36 4.49 1.24
N ILE A 49 -3.93 3.39 0.76
CA ILE A 49 -3.74 2.07 1.36
C ILE A 49 -2.29 1.60 1.21
N ILE A 50 -1.68 1.73 0.04
CA ILE A 50 -0.27 1.35 -0.19
C ILE A 50 0.66 2.08 0.80
N LEU A 51 0.44 3.37 1.02
CA LEU A 51 1.23 4.18 1.98
C LEU A 51 1.10 3.71 3.44
N THR A 52 -0.01 3.05 3.82
CA THR A 52 -0.15 2.48 5.18
C THR A 52 0.63 1.19 5.37
N TYR A 53 0.99 0.50 4.28
CA TYR A 53 1.79 -0.74 4.31
C TYR A 53 3.30 -0.48 4.18
N MET A 54 3.74 0.78 4.16
CA MET A 54 5.16 1.14 4.27
C MET A 54 5.59 1.08 5.74
N GLU A 55 6.63 0.31 6.02
CA GLU A 55 7.21 0.10 7.36
C GLU A 55 8.73 0.39 7.33
N GLY A 56 9.40 0.31 8.48
CA GLY A 56 10.86 0.37 8.58
C GLY A 56 11.46 1.65 7.96
N ARG A 57 12.57 1.49 7.23
CA ARG A 57 13.23 2.62 6.54
C ARG A 57 12.32 3.32 5.53
N ALA A 58 11.44 2.60 4.85
CA ALA A 58 10.48 3.19 3.91
C ALA A 58 9.45 4.08 4.63
N ALA A 59 8.98 3.69 5.83
CA ALA A 59 8.10 4.53 6.63
C ALA A 59 8.79 5.83 7.06
N LEU A 60 10.04 5.77 7.52
CA LEU A 60 10.81 6.95 7.90
C LEU A 60 10.99 7.92 6.72
N ALA A 61 11.27 7.39 5.52
CA ALA A 61 11.38 8.21 4.31
C ALA A 61 10.05 8.86 3.92
N LYS A 62 8.93 8.14 4.04
CA LYS A 62 7.58 8.68 3.85
C LYS A 62 7.30 9.82 4.83
N GLU A 63 7.57 9.60 6.11
CA GLU A 63 7.37 10.62 7.15
C GLU A 63 8.21 11.87 6.90
N ALA A 64 9.48 11.71 6.55
CA ALA A 64 10.35 12.84 6.22
C ALA A 64 9.90 13.63 4.98
N TYR A 65 9.26 12.98 4.01
CA TYR A 65 8.77 13.64 2.79
C TYR A 65 7.46 14.41 3.01
N TYR A 66 6.59 13.93 3.89
CA TYR A 66 5.27 14.53 4.16
C TYR A 66 5.22 15.39 5.43
N ALA A 67 6.34 15.51 6.17
CA ALA A 67 6.51 16.45 7.28
C ALA A 67 6.62 17.89 6.79
#